data_AF-A0A161R8X5-F1
#
_entry.id   AF-A0A161R8X5-F1
#
_cell.length_a   1.000
_cell.length_b   1.000
_cell.length_c   1.000
_cell.angle_alpha   90.00
_cell.angle_beta   90.00
_cell.angle_gamma   90.00
#
_symmetry.space_group_name_H-M   'P 1'
#
loop_
_entity.id
_entity.type
_entity.pdbx_description
1 polymer ?
#
loop_
_entity_poly.entity_id
_entity_poly.type
_entity_poly.pdbx_seq_one_letter_code
_entity_poly.pdbx_strand_id
1 'polypeptide(L)'
;MDANGFAAVDFPTLSDVAAADADKASVDIARRNGVWVATGNLAIRHCGVPTVAVPLGTLPDVRMPTGLTFAGRAYDDAALLSMAAAFESLRPRRTVPRRTPQLG
;
A
#
# COMPACT_ATOMS: atom_id res chain seq x y z
N MET A 1 -9.51 16.67 -8.48
CA MET A 1 -9.62 16.75 -7.01
C MET A 1 -10.46 17.96 -6.61
N ASP A 2 -10.15 19.14 -7.13
CA ASP A 2 -10.83 20.40 -6.78
C ASP A 2 -12.36 20.36 -6.98
N ALA A 3 -12.86 19.79 -8.07
CA ALA A 3 -14.31 19.67 -8.34
C ALA A 3 -15.08 18.91 -7.24
N ASN A 4 -14.42 18.00 -6.52
CA ASN A 4 -15.01 17.24 -5.41
C ASN A 4 -14.56 17.75 -4.03
N GLY A 5 -13.70 18.77 -3.97
CA GLY A 5 -13.12 19.27 -2.72
C GLY A 5 -12.24 18.26 -1.97
N PHE A 6 -11.68 17.26 -2.66
CA PHE A 6 -10.84 16.24 -2.01
C PHE A 6 -9.40 16.71 -1.80
N ALA A 7 -8.88 16.51 -0.59
CA ALA A 7 -7.49 16.79 -0.25
C ALA A 7 -6.52 15.68 -0.70
N ALA A 8 -6.97 14.43 -0.72
CA ALA A 8 -6.25 13.26 -1.21
C ALA A 8 -7.24 12.19 -1.67
N VAL A 9 -6.72 11.14 -2.31
CA VAL A 9 -7.40 9.88 -2.53
C VAL A 9 -6.59 8.79 -1.82
N ASP A 10 -7.25 7.91 -1.08
CA ASP A 10 -6.61 6.77 -0.43
C ASP A 10 -7.18 5.43 -0.89
N PHE A 11 -6.34 4.40 -0.89
CA PHE A 11 -6.72 3.05 -1.30
C PHE A 11 -5.73 2.00 -0.76
N PRO A 12 -6.16 0.73 -0.58
CA PRO A 12 -5.22 -0.36 -0.32
C PRO A 12 -4.14 -0.42 -1.40
N THR A 13 -2.88 -0.50 -0.98
CA THR A 13 -1.72 -0.49 -1.89
C THR A 13 -1.76 -1.67 -2.87
N LEU A 14 -2.21 -2.82 -2.38
CA LEU A 14 -2.43 -4.06 -3.14
C LEU A 14 -3.79 -4.62 -2.77
N SER A 15 -4.39 -5.38 -3.69
CA SER A 15 -5.68 -6.05 -3.48
C SER A 15 -5.53 -7.45 -2.84
N ASP A 16 -4.39 -8.10 -3.00
CA ASP A 16 -4.08 -9.42 -2.42
C ASP A 16 -2.55 -9.64 -2.36
N VAL A 17 -2.10 -10.74 -1.74
CA VAL A 17 -0.71 -11.18 -1.70
C VAL A 17 -0.59 -12.56 -2.34
N ALA A 18 0.20 -12.65 -3.41
CA ALA A 18 0.42 -13.91 -4.11
C ALA A 18 1.22 -14.93 -3.28
N ALA A 19 0.94 -16.21 -3.50
CA ALA A 19 1.74 -17.30 -2.97
C ALA A 19 3.17 -17.30 -3.54
N ALA A 20 4.12 -17.80 -2.76
CA ALA A 20 5.54 -17.79 -3.12
C ALA A 20 5.89 -18.75 -4.28
N ASP A 21 5.02 -19.69 -4.64
CA ASP A 21 5.19 -20.69 -5.70
C ASP A 21 4.50 -20.30 -7.02
N ALA A 22 4.22 -19.00 -7.20
CA ALA A 22 3.56 -18.46 -8.38
C ALA A 22 4.37 -18.62 -9.69
N ASP A 23 5.66 -18.93 -9.59
CA ASP A 23 6.52 -19.29 -10.72
C ASP A 23 6.24 -20.71 -11.25
N LYS A 24 5.52 -21.55 -10.47
CA LYS A 24 5.29 -22.96 -10.78
C LYS A 24 3.81 -23.33 -10.89
N ALA A 25 3.02 -23.00 -9.88
CA ALA A 25 1.66 -23.54 -9.73
C ALA A 25 0.59 -22.47 -9.43
N SER A 26 0.92 -21.43 -8.64
CA SER A 26 -0.05 -20.44 -8.16
C SER A 26 -0.15 -19.17 -9.02
N VAL A 27 0.21 -19.26 -10.30
CA VAL A 27 0.39 -18.11 -11.20
C VAL A 27 -0.89 -17.30 -11.44
N ASP A 28 -2.05 -17.97 -11.43
CA ASP A 28 -3.33 -17.33 -11.77
C ASP A 28 -3.72 -16.22 -10.79
N ILE A 29 -3.48 -16.41 -9.49
CA ILE A 29 -3.70 -15.36 -8.48
C ILE A 29 -2.68 -14.25 -8.66
N ALA A 30 -1.40 -14.61 -8.83
CA ALA A 30 -0.30 -13.66 -8.95
C ALA A 30 -0.45 -12.72 -10.15
N ARG A 31 -1.15 -13.12 -11.21
CA ARG A 31 -1.39 -12.32 -12.42
C ARG A 31 -2.67 -11.47 -12.37
N ARG A 32 -3.47 -11.55 -11.30
CA ARG A 32 -4.69 -10.74 -11.19
C ARG A 32 -4.35 -9.26 -11.08
N ASN A 33 -5.22 -8.43 -11.66
CA ASN A 33 -5.11 -6.98 -11.53
C ASN A 33 -5.21 -6.57 -10.05
N GLY A 34 -4.33 -5.68 -9.60
CA GLY A 34 -4.19 -5.31 -8.18
C GLY A 34 -3.36 -6.28 -7.34
N VAL A 35 -2.89 -7.41 -7.90
CA VAL A 35 -1.95 -8.35 -7.24
C VAL A 35 -0.60 -8.34 -7.95
N TRP A 36 -0.62 -8.49 -9.28
CA TRP A 36 0.60 -8.52 -10.10
C TRP A 36 1.34 -7.17 -10.13
N VAL A 37 0.57 -6.09 -9.96
CA VAL A 37 0.98 -4.70 -9.89
C VAL A 37 0.06 -4.03 -8.87
N ALA A 38 0.63 -3.12 -8.08
CA ALA A 38 -0.10 -2.33 -7.09
C ALA A 38 -1.31 -1.58 -7.70
N THR A 39 -2.28 -1.27 -6.84
CA THR A 39 -3.49 -0.52 -7.21
C THR A 39 -3.12 0.76 -7.96
N GLY A 40 -3.72 0.95 -9.14
CA GLY A 40 -3.45 2.09 -10.03
C GLY A 40 -2.59 1.75 -11.27
N ASN A 41 -2.01 0.55 -11.34
CA ASN A 41 -1.26 0.06 -12.50
C ASN A 41 -0.20 1.10 -12.96
N LEU A 42 -0.13 1.37 -14.27
CA LEU A 42 0.86 2.27 -14.85
C LEU A 42 0.47 3.75 -14.67
N ALA A 43 -0.82 4.06 -14.52
CA ALA A 43 -1.35 5.42 -14.59
C ALA A 43 -0.72 6.35 -13.56
N ILE A 44 -0.55 5.87 -12.32
CA ILE A 44 0.00 6.67 -11.23
C ILE A 44 1.41 7.19 -11.60
N ARG A 45 2.25 6.34 -12.18
CA ARG A 45 3.63 6.71 -12.55
C ARG A 45 3.70 7.48 -13.86
N HIS A 46 2.92 7.07 -14.86
CA HIS A 46 2.87 7.75 -16.15
C HIS A 46 2.40 9.20 -16.03
N CYS A 47 1.51 9.50 -15.10
CA CYS A 47 0.99 10.84 -14.86
C CYS A 47 1.75 11.61 -13.77
N GLY A 48 2.86 11.07 -13.23
CA GLY A 48 3.65 11.75 -12.21
C GLY A 48 2.88 12.02 -10.90
N VAL A 49 1.92 11.16 -10.54
CA VAL A 49 1.10 11.33 -9.34
C VAL A 49 1.93 11.00 -8.09
N PRO A 50 2.09 11.94 -7.14
CA PRO A 50 2.80 11.67 -5.90
C PRO A 50 1.96 10.80 -4.98
N THR A 51 2.63 9.89 -4.27
CA THR A 51 1.99 8.93 -3.37
C THR A 51 2.83 8.64 -2.13
N VAL A 52 2.19 8.48 -0.97
CA VAL A 52 2.82 8.00 0.28
C VAL A 52 2.09 6.76 0.75
N ALA A 53 2.83 5.69 1.06
CA ALA A 53 2.25 4.43 1.57
C ALA A 53 2.65 4.21 3.04
N VAL A 54 1.68 3.82 3.86
CA VAL A 54 1.85 3.54 5.29
C VAL A 54 1.27 2.18 5.67
N PRO A 55 1.70 1.55 6.78
CA PRO A 55 1.14 0.27 7.21
C PRO A 55 -0.35 0.37 7.51
N LEU A 56 -1.17 -0.43 6.82
CA LEU A 56 -2.60 -0.56 7.11
C LEU A 56 -2.86 -1.64 8.16
N GLY A 57 -2.02 -2.68 8.18
CA GLY A 57 -2.07 -3.74 9.19
C GLY A 57 -1.52 -5.06 8.65
N THR A 58 -1.79 -6.13 9.39
CA THR A 58 -1.43 -7.51 9.02
C THR A 58 -2.70 -8.30 8.79
N LEU A 59 -2.80 -8.96 7.64
CA LEU A 59 -3.93 -9.83 7.29
C LEU A 59 -4.00 -11.01 8.28
N PRO A 60 -5.14 -11.25 8.94
CA PRO A 60 -5.21 -12.20 10.07
C PRO A 60 -5.10 -13.67 9.64
N ASP A 61 -5.49 -13.98 8.41
CA ASP A 61 -5.52 -15.32 7.81
C ASP A 61 -4.15 -15.76 7.29
N VAL A 62 -3.47 -14.91 6.51
CA VAL A 62 -2.17 -15.22 5.87
C VAL A 62 -0.96 -14.61 6.59
N ARG A 63 -1.20 -13.72 7.56
CA ARG A 63 -0.18 -13.03 8.37
C ARG A 63 0.80 -12.18 7.55
N MET A 64 0.37 -11.69 6.39
CA MET A 64 1.13 -10.77 5.55
C MET A 64 0.76 -9.31 5.83
N PRO A 65 1.74 -8.38 5.89
CA PRO A 65 1.45 -6.97 6.03
C PRO A 65 0.81 -6.41 4.74
N THR A 66 -0.07 -5.42 4.90
CA THR A 66 -0.65 -4.64 3.81
C THR A 66 -0.52 -3.14 4.09
N GLY A 67 -0.59 -2.34 3.02
CA GLY A 67 -0.41 -0.89 3.05
C GLY A 67 -1.67 -0.12 2.67
N LEU A 68 -1.72 1.14 3.11
CA LEU A 68 -2.65 2.17 2.64
C LEU A 68 -1.83 3.21 1.88
N THR A 69 -2.21 3.51 0.65
CA THR A 69 -1.58 4.52 -0.20
C THR A 69 -2.44 5.76 -0.23
N PHE A 70 -1.85 6.91 0.11
CA PHE A 70 -2.39 8.24 -0.16
C PHE A 70 -1.83 8.76 -1.47
N ALA A 71 -2.68 9.30 -2.34
CA ALA A 71 -2.34 9.91 -3.62
C ALA A 71 -2.90 11.34 -3.68
N GLY A 72 -2.17 12.26 -4.30
CA GLY A 72 -2.53 13.67 -4.33
C GLY A 72 -2.19 14.38 -5.63
N ARG A 73 -2.36 15.70 -5.63
CA ARG A 73 -1.97 16.57 -6.74
C ARG A 73 -0.45 16.58 -6.88
N ALA A 74 0.04 16.81 -8.10
CA ALA A 74 1.46 17.01 -8.34
C ALA A 74 2.00 18.13 -7.43
N TYR A 75 3.17 17.88 -6.83
CA TYR A 75 3.87 18.79 -5.92
C TYR A 75 3.20 19.03 -4.54
N ASP A 76 2.13 18.31 -4.20
CA ASP A 76 1.46 18.37 -2.90
C ASP A 76 2.05 17.36 -1.88
N ASP A 77 3.31 16.95 -2.10
CA ASP A 77 4.00 15.89 -1.38
C ASP A 77 4.07 16.13 0.13
N ALA A 78 4.28 17.37 0.55
CA ALA A 78 4.32 17.74 1.97
C ALA A 78 2.98 17.49 2.66
N ALA A 79 1.85 17.77 2.00
CA ALA A 79 0.53 17.49 2.53
C ALA A 79 0.27 15.98 2.63
N LEU A 80 0.70 15.21 1.62
CA LEU A 80 0.61 13.74 1.65
C LEU A 80 1.43 13.13 2.79
N LEU A 81 2.66 13.60 3.01
CA LEU A 81 3.50 13.18 4.13
C LEU A 81 2.85 13.51 5.48
N SER A 82 2.26 14.69 5.60
CA SER A 82 1.53 15.11 6.83
C SER A 82 0.32 14.22 7.10
N MET A 83 -0.51 13.93 6.08
CA MET A 83 -1.67 13.04 6.20
C MET A 83 -1.25 11.61 6.57
N ALA A 84 -0.20 11.08 5.93
CA ALA A 84 0.35 9.77 6.23
C ALA A 84 0.86 9.66 7.68
N ALA A 85 1.60 10.66 8.15
CA ALA A 85 2.08 10.73 9.53
C ALA A 85 0.92 10.83 10.54
N ALA A 86 -0.11 11.63 10.23
CA ALA A 86 -1.32 11.72 11.05
C ALA A 86 -2.08 10.39 11.10
N PHE A 87 -2.16 9.64 10.01
CA PHE A 87 -2.79 8.31 10.01
C PHE A 87 -1.99 7.29 10.84
N GLU A 88 -0.66 7.31 10.72
CA GLU A 88 0.21 6.40 11.47
C GLU A 88 0.16 6.68 12.98
N SER A 89 0.06 7.96 13.39
CA SER A 89 -0.01 8.35 14.80
C SER A 89 -1.27 7.88 15.53
N LEU A 90 -2.36 7.57 14.80
CA LEU A 90 -3.60 7.04 15.39
C LEU A 90 -3.36 5.75 16.17
N ARG A 91 -2.46 4.89 15.68
CA ARG A 91 -1.97 3.69 16.39
C ARG A 91 -0.84 3.01 15.62
N PRO A 92 0.10 2.34 16.31
CA PRO A 92 1.08 1.48 15.66
C PRO A 92 0.38 0.30 14.98
N ARG A 93 0.55 0.18 13.67
CA ARG A 93 0.01 -0.94 12.86
C ARG A 93 1.09 -1.93 12.41
N ARG A 94 2.36 -1.51 12.45
CA ARG A 94 3.49 -2.35 12.07
C ARG A 94 3.76 -3.40 13.15
N THR A 95 3.96 -4.64 12.73
CA THR A 95 4.38 -5.75 13.61
C THR A 95 5.78 -6.23 13.26
N VAL A 96 6.57 -6.65 14.25
CA VAL A 96 7.90 -7.25 14.02
C VAL A 96 7.73 -8.57 13.24
N PRO A 97 8.50 -8.81 12.16
CA PRO A 97 8.45 -10.08 11.45
C PRO A 97 8.86 -11.26 12.34
N ARG A 98 8.01 -12.29 12.42
CA ARG A 98 8.22 -13.44 13.31
C ARG A 98 9.45 -14.29 12.97
N ARG A 99 9.90 -14.25 11.71
CA ARG A 99 11.04 -15.06 11.23
C ARG A 99 12.41 -14.45 11.58
N THR A 100 12.43 -13.24 12.14
CA THR A 100 13.66 -12.50 12.46
C THR A 100 13.52 -11.79 13.82
N PRO A 101 13.47 -12.53 14.93
CA PRO A 101 13.45 -11.94 16.26
C PRO A 101 14.80 -11.29 16.60
N GLN A 102 14.83 -10.46 17.65
CA GLN A 102 16.07 -9.92 18.19
C GLN A 102 16.98 -11.06 18.66
N LEU A 103 18.27 -10.97 18.35
CA LEU A 103 19.30 -11.87 18.89
C LEU A 103 19.63 -11.39 20.31
N GLY A 104 19.62 -12.32 21.27
CA GLY A 104 19.99 -12.04 22.67
C GLY A 104 21.46 -11.75 22.86
#